data_AF-A0A953EX77-F1
#
_entry.id   AF-A0A953EX77-F1
#
_cell.length_a   1.000
_cell.length_b   1.000
_cell.length_c   1.000
_cell.angle_alpha   90.00
_cell.angle_beta   90.00
_cell.angle_gamma   90.00
#
_symmetry.space_group_name_H-M   'P 1'
#
loop_
_entity.id
_entity.type
_entity.pdbx_description
1 polymer ?
#
loop_
_entity_poly.entity_id
_entity_poly.type
_entity_poly.pdbx_seq_one_letter_code
_entity_poly.pdbx_strand_id
1 'polypeptide(L)'
;MAQPPEGERTSAGVFPIAASKKGLQVEMVDDALALGIKHAALNVNLAQLILPEAEDAAGELTWQLQGKEFAFDKGQVEALDQRVKALSDHGVVVYLILLVYESPRAEVNRLLLHPRYDRAAPNHLGAFNTETEEGRLWLRATIEFLSQRWSRPDQQFGRAAGFIVGNEVNSHWWWSNMGRVTMQEFANDYLRALRLIHGAVRRHAPWARVYVSLDHHWGIRFPAGDETQCFAGKEFIDYLARTARSESEGDFDWHLAYHPYPENLFEPRYWNDHSALQTPDTPRITFKNLEVLTQYLKREELLFQGKPRRVILSEQGFHTPDGPDGEAIQAAAYCAAYRKVAALDGVDAFILHRHVDHPHEGGLRLGLRRFLPGEAEPRPTKLIYECFRRADGLDWEAAFQFALPIIGIDKWEKIVQ
;
A
#
# COMPACT_ATOMS: atom_id res chain seq x y z
N MET A 1 -41.25 -22.69 21.31
CA MET A 1 -39.92 -22.25 20.84
C MET A 1 -40.13 -21.55 19.51
N ALA A 2 -40.20 -20.22 19.54
CA ALA A 2 -40.28 -19.42 18.32
C ALA A 2 -38.87 -19.24 17.75
N GLN A 3 -38.71 -19.53 16.46
CA GLN A 3 -37.49 -19.18 15.73
C GLN A 3 -37.33 -17.66 15.71
N PRO A 4 -36.12 -17.13 15.94
CA PRO A 4 -35.87 -15.70 15.80
C PRO A 4 -35.90 -15.30 14.31
N PRO A 5 -36.28 -14.06 14.00
CA PRO A 5 -36.45 -13.59 12.63
C PRO A 5 -35.10 -13.41 11.94
N GLU A 6 -35.05 -13.72 10.64
CA GLU A 6 -33.92 -13.42 9.75
C GLU A 6 -33.86 -11.90 9.52
N GLY A 7 -33.10 -11.22 10.38
CA GLY A 7 -32.60 -9.86 10.18
C GLY A 7 -31.09 -9.92 9.90
N GLU A 8 -30.66 -9.18 8.88
CA GLU A 8 -29.29 -9.00 8.37
C GLU A 8 -28.16 -9.33 9.35
N ARG A 9 -27.41 -10.39 9.05
CA ARG A 9 -26.06 -10.58 9.62
C ARG A 9 -25.16 -9.50 9.02
N THR A 10 -24.91 -8.43 9.76
CA THR A 10 -23.82 -7.49 9.46
C THR A 10 -22.51 -8.27 9.29
N SER A 11 -21.80 -8.03 8.20
CA SER A 11 -20.58 -8.70 7.69
C SER A 11 -19.32 -8.54 8.56
N ALA A 12 -19.45 -8.54 9.89
CA ALA A 12 -18.38 -8.16 10.82
C ALA A 12 -17.16 -9.11 10.87
N GLY A 13 -17.16 -10.22 10.11
CA GLY A 13 -16.13 -11.27 10.18
C GLY A 13 -15.45 -11.64 8.86
N VAL A 14 -15.66 -10.91 7.76
CA VAL A 14 -15.03 -11.21 6.46
C VAL A 14 -14.37 -9.97 5.86
N PHE A 15 -13.30 -10.18 5.08
CA PHE A 15 -12.65 -9.10 4.35
C PHE A 15 -13.65 -8.44 3.39
N PRO A 16 -13.77 -7.10 3.35
CA PRO A 16 -14.73 -6.41 2.48
C PRO A 16 -14.52 -6.71 0.99
N ILE A 17 -15.61 -6.87 0.25
CA ILE A 17 -15.59 -7.03 -1.21
C ILE A 17 -16.07 -5.72 -1.83
N ALA A 18 -15.24 -5.14 -2.69
CA ALA A 18 -15.56 -3.92 -3.43
C ALA A 18 -16.15 -4.24 -4.82
N ALA A 19 -16.95 -3.32 -5.35
CA ALA A 19 -17.63 -3.49 -6.64
C ALA A 19 -16.69 -3.42 -7.86
N SER A 20 -15.53 -2.77 -7.71
CA SER A 20 -14.51 -2.63 -8.74
C SER A 20 -13.14 -2.48 -8.07
N LYS A 21 -12.06 -2.58 -8.83
CA LYS A 21 -10.69 -2.45 -8.30
C LYS A 21 -10.20 -1.00 -8.26
N LYS A 22 -11.04 -0.03 -8.65
CA LYS A 22 -10.64 1.38 -8.76
C LYS A 22 -10.31 1.96 -7.39
N GLY A 23 -9.07 2.38 -7.20
CA GLY A 23 -8.61 2.99 -5.96
C GLY A 23 -7.66 4.16 -6.16
N LEU A 24 -7.43 4.89 -5.09
CA LEU A 24 -6.59 6.09 -5.05
C LEU A 24 -5.83 6.18 -3.72
N GLN A 25 -4.58 6.64 -3.74
CA GLN A 25 -3.91 7.05 -2.51
C GLN A 25 -4.43 8.46 -2.15
N VAL A 26 -5.25 8.54 -1.10
CA VAL A 26 -6.17 9.66 -0.90
C VAL A 26 -5.51 10.83 -0.16
N GLU A 27 -5.39 11.97 -0.84
CA GLU A 27 -5.08 13.26 -0.22
C GLU A 27 -6.33 14.09 0.11
N MET A 28 -7.26 14.22 -0.84
CA MET A 28 -8.51 14.99 -0.68
C MET A 28 -9.71 14.05 -0.62
N VAL A 29 -10.33 13.91 0.56
CA VAL A 29 -11.40 12.91 0.77
C VAL A 29 -12.62 13.17 -0.12
N ASP A 30 -13.12 14.40 -0.16
CA ASP A 30 -14.34 14.73 -0.92
C ASP A 30 -14.16 14.49 -2.42
N ASP A 31 -13.01 14.85 -2.99
CA ASP A 31 -12.72 14.59 -4.41
C ASP A 31 -12.56 13.10 -4.70
N ALA A 32 -11.91 12.35 -3.80
CA ALA A 32 -11.80 10.90 -3.92
C ALA A 32 -13.19 10.22 -3.94
N LEU A 33 -14.10 10.67 -3.07
CA LEU A 33 -15.48 10.17 -3.03
C LEU A 33 -16.26 10.56 -4.29
N ALA A 34 -16.09 11.79 -4.80
CA ALA A 34 -16.70 12.25 -6.05
C ALA A 34 -16.20 11.47 -7.28
N LEU A 35 -14.94 11.03 -7.27
CA LEU A 35 -14.37 10.12 -8.27
C LEU A 35 -14.94 8.68 -8.18
N GLY A 36 -15.67 8.36 -7.12
CA GLY A 36 -16.36 7.09 -6.94
C GLY A 36 -15.43 5.91 -6.65
N ILE A 37 -14.27 6.15 -6.03
CA ILE A 37 -13.31 5.09 -5.68
C ILE A 37 -13.94 3.97 -4.85
N LYS A 38 -13.37 2.77 -4.94
CA LYS A 38 -13.76 1.59 -4.14
C LYS A 38 -12.66 1.15 -3.17
N HIS A 39 -11.43 1.61 -3.40
CA HIS A 39 -10.28 1.35 -2.53
C HIS A 39 -9.53 2.65 -2.23
N ALA A 40 -9.05 2.80 -1.00
CA ALA A 40 -8.25 3.96 -0.59
C ALA A 40 -7.01 3.51 0.18
N ALA A 41 -5.83 4.04 -0.16
CA ALA A 41 -4.66 3.95 0.70
C ALA A 41 -4.42 5.27 1.45
N LEU A 42 -4.06 5.17 2.73
CA LEU A 42 -3.69 6.29 3.59
C LEU A 42 -2.34 6.00 4.25
N ASN A 43 -1.41 6.96 4.17
CA ASN A 43 -0.16 6.90 4.92
C ASN A 43 -0.42 7.16 6.40
N VAL A 44 0.15 6.33 7.26
CA VAL A 44 0.09 6.43 8.72
C VAL A 44 1.50 6.41 9.28
N ASN A 45 2.02 7.59 9.61
CA ASN A 45 3.32 7.72 10.27
C ASN A 45 3.18 7.47 11.78
N LEU A 46 3.61 6.29 12.25
CA LEU A 46 3.49 5.90 13.65
C LEU A 46 4.25 6.84 14.59
N ALA A 47 5.34 7.45 14.13
CA ALA A 47 6.14 8.40 14.92
C ALA A 47 5.41 9.71 15.26
N GLN A 48 4.34 10.03 14.54
CA GLN A 48 3.47 11.18 14.84
C GLN A 48 2.38 10.83 15.86
N LEU A 49 2.10 9.55 16.10
CA LEU A 49 0.96 9.13 16.92
C LEU A 49 1.34 8.92 18.39
N ILE A 50 2.57 8.46 18.68
CA ILE A 50 2.93 8.05 20.04
C ILE A 50 3.38 9.23 20.92
N LEU A 51 3.08 9.15 22.21
CA LEU A 51 3.52 10.11 23.23
C LEU A 51 4.25 9.38 24.38
N PRO A 52 5.48 8.88 24.16
CA PRO A 52 6.18 8.07 25.15
C PRO A 52 6.62 8.83 26.40
N GLU A 53 6.72 10.15 26.31
CA GLU A 53 7.17 11.04 27.39
C GLU A 53 6.01 11.78 28.07
N ALA A 54 4.75 11.40 27.82
CA ALA A 54 3.61 12.05 28.45
C ALA A 54 3.59 11.79 29.97
N GLU A 55 3.95 12.81 30.76
CA GLU A 55 3.93 12.76 32.24
C GLU A 55 2.49 12.70 32.81
N ASP A 56 1.53 13.28 32.08
CA ASP A 56 0.09 13.16 32.34
C ASP A 56 -0.62 12.94 31.00
N ALA A 57 -1.33 11.81 30.86
CA ALA A 57 -2.11 11.48 29.67
C ALA A 57 -3.53 12.08 29.71
N ALA A 58 -3.83 12.97 30.66
CA ALA A 58 -5.12 13.63 30.78
C ALA A 58 -5.50 14.38 29.48
N GLY A 59 -6.54 13.88 28.81
CA GLY A 59 -7.04 14.42 27.55
C GLY A 59 -6.51 13.73 26.30
N GLU A 60 -5.49 12.88 26.44
CA GLU A 60 -4.94 12.04 25.38
C GLU A 60 -5.66 10.69 25.28
N LEU A 61 -5.38 9.94 24.21
CA LEU A 61 -5.88 8.58 24.03
C LEU A 61 -4.90 7.59 24.64
N THR A 62 -5.38 6.58 25.37
CA THR A 62 -4.52 5.57 25.99
C THR A 62 -4.87 4.15 25.58
N TRP A 63 -3.87 3.26 25.64
CA TRP A 63 -4.00 1.82 25.46
C TRP A 63 -3.28 1.07 26.58
N GLN A 64 -3.88 -0.02 27.06
CA GLN A 64 -3.33 -0.86 28.11
C GLN A 64 -2.82 -2.16 27.51
N LEU A 65 -1.52 -2.42 27.65
CA LEU A 65 -0.88 -3.65 27.18
C LEU A 65 0.08 -4.18 28.24
N GLN A 66 -0.17 -5.41 28.71
CA GLN A 66 0.65 -6.10 29.71
C GLN A 66 0.87 -5.28 31.01
N GLY A 67 -0.17 -4.56 31.45
CA GLY A 67 -0.11 -3.72 32.66
C GLY A 67 0.68 -2.42 32.51
N LYS A 68 1.08 -2.07 31.27
CA LYS A 68 1.67 -0.77 30.93
C LYS A 68 0.66 0.07 30.14
N GLU A 69 0.65 1.36 30.43
CA GLU A 69 -0.14 2.35 29.69
C GLU A 69 0.69 2.97 28.57
N PHE A 70 0.07 3.16 27.41
CA PHE A 70 0.64 3.78 26.22
C PHE A 70 -0.23 4.95 25.80
N ALA A 71 0.33 6.15 25.69
CA ALA A 71 -0.39 7.35 25.29
C ALA A 71 -0.19 7.67 23.80
N PHE A 72 -1.24 8.21 23.19
CA PHE A 72 -1.31 8.60 21.79
C PHE A 72 -1.88 10.00 21.64
N ASP A 73 -1.31 10.75 20.70
CA ASP A 73 -1.75 12.10 20.34
C ASP A 73 -3.18 12.05 19.79
N LYS A 74 -4.12 12.58 20.58
CA LYS A 74 -5.54 12.56 20.25
C LYS A 74 -5.84 13.28 18.94
N GLY A 75 -5.23 14.44 18.71
CA GLY A 75 -5.49 15.25 17.52
C GLY A 75 -5.09 14.53 16.23
N GLN A 76 -3.92 13.90 16.23
CA GLN A 76 -3.44 13.12 15.09
C GLN A 76 -4.29 11.89 14.83
N VAL A 77 -4.72 11.19 15.88
CA VAL A 77 -5.59 10.01 15.75
C VAL A 77 -6.98 10.41 15.26
N GLU A 78 -7.59 11.46 15.81
CA GLU A 78 -8.92 11.93 15.40
C GLU A 78 -8.93 12.45 13.96
N ALA A 79 -7.84 13.06 13.49
CA ALA A 79 -7.68 13.44 12.08
C ALA A 79 -7.67 12.21 11.15
N LEU A 80 -7.05 11.11 11.57
CA LEU A 80 -7.11 9.85 10.84
C LEU A 80 -8.51 9.23 10.90
N ASP A 81 -9.18 9.26 12.06
CA ASP A 81 -10.56 8.77 12.20
C ASP A 81 -11.51 9.45 11.21
N GLN A 82 -11.43 10.78 11.07
CA GLN A 82 -12.28 11.51 10.14
C GLN A 82 -12.10 11.01 8.70
N ARG A 83 -10.86 10.78 8.26
CA ARG A 83 -10.55 10.29 6.91
C ARG A 83 -10.99 8.83 6.72
N VAL A 84 -10.62 7.95 7.66
CA VAL A 84 -10.98 6.52 7.62
C VAL A 84 -12.50 6.36 7.64
N LYS A 85 -13.19 7.08 8.52
CA LYS A 85 -14.64 7.06 8.65
C LYS A 85 -15.33 7.57 7.39
N ALA A 86 -14.96 8.75 6.89
CA ALA A 86 -15.58 9.30 5.68
C ALA A 86 -15.46 8.34 4.49
N LEU A 87 -14.31 7.70 4.29
CA LEU A 87 -14.11 6.73 3.22
C LEU A 87 -14.91 5.44 3.44
N SER A 88 -14.79 4.83 4.62
CA SER A 88 -15.44 3.55 4.92
C SER A 88 -16.96 3.63 5.03
N ASP A 89 -17.51 4.75 5.51
CA ASP A 89 -18.97 5.02 5.53
C ASP A 89 -19.55 5.07 4.11
N HIS A 90 -18.74 5.39 3.09
CA HIS A 90 -19.10 5.35 1.66
C HIS A 90 -18.79 4.01 0.99
N GLY A 91 -18.50 2.96 1.77
CA GLY A 91 -18.22 1.61 1.26
C GLY A 91 -16.84 1.46 0.61
N VAL A 92 -15.92 2.41 0.81
CA VAL A 92 -14.54 2.32 0.32
C VAL A 92 -13.74 1.39 1.23
N VAL A 93 -13.01 0.44 0.63
CA VAL A 93 -12.07 -0.44 1.35
C VAL A 93 -10.80 0.36 1.67
N VAL A 94 -10.55 0.62 2.95
CA VAL A 94 -9.41 1.41 3.40
C VAL A 94 -8.20 0.53 3.73
N TYR A 95 -7.03 0.93 3.23
CA TYR A 95 -5.72 0.35 3.47
C TYR A 95 -4.82 1.38 4.15
N LEU A 96 -4.10 0.97 5.18
CA LEU A 96 -3.20 1.82 5.94
C LEU A 96 -1.76 1.43 5.64
N ILE A 97 -0.97 2.37 5.13
CA ILE A 97 0.46 2.20 4.92
C ILE A 97 1.16 2.61 6.21
N LEU A 98 1.68 1.62 6.93
CA LEU A 98 2.34 1.80 8.22
C LEU A 98 3.79 2.24 7.98
N LEU A 99 4.13 3.44 8.42
CA LEU A 99 5.42 4.08 8.17
C LEU A 99 6.03 4.56 9.49
N VAL A 100 7.37 4.63 9.55
CA VAL A 100 8.11 5.25 10.65
C VAL A 100 9.14 6.21 10.06
N TYR A 101 8.76 7.49 9.97
CA TYR A 101 9.72 8.52 9.60
C TYR A 101 10.55 8.96 10.81
N GLU A 102 11.76 9.41 10.54
CA GLU A 102 12.58 10.09 11.54
C GLU A 102 11.83 11.27 12.17
N SER A 103 11.77 11.27 13.49
CA SER A 103 11.11 12.28 14.30
C SER A 103 12.13 13.29 14.85
N PRO A 104 11.76 14.55 15.08
CA PRO A 104 12.56 15.44 15.91
C PRO A 104 12.67 14.96 17.37
N ARG A 105 11.78 14.06 17.82
CA ARG A 105 11.78 13.50 19.20
C ARG A 105 12.70 12.28 19.29
N ALA A 106 13.80 12.42 20.01
CA ALA A 106 14.81 11.37 20.14
C ALA A 106 14.25 10.08 20.77
N GLU A 107 13.37 10.19 21.75
CA GLU A 107 12.76 9.03 22.40
C GLU A 107 11.85 8.24 21.44
N VAL A 108 11.08 8.94 20.61
CA VAL A 108 10.26 8.29 19.56
C VAL A 108 11.14 7.53 18.57
N ASN A 109 12.26 8.12 18.15
CA ASN A 109 13.21 7.45 17.27
C ASN A 109 13.79 6.19 17.92
N ARG A 110 14.21 6.28 19.19
CA ARG A 110 14.73 5.14 19.95
C ARG A 110 13.73 3.99 20.03
N LEU A 111 12.44 4.31 20.17
CA LEU A 111 11.38 3.33 20.33
C LEU A 111 10.89 2.74 19.00
N LEU A 112 10.79 3.52 17.93
CA LEU A 112 10.14 3.07 16.69
C LEU A 112 11.10 2.78 15.54
N LEU A 113 12.24 3.46 15.43
CA LEU A 113 13.22 3.19 14.38
C LEU A 113 14.09 2.00 14.75
N HIS A 114 14.33 1.11 13.78
CA HIS A 114 15.27 0.02 13.95
C HIS A 114 16.64 0.55 14.43
N PRO A 115 17.32 -0.08 15.42
CA PRO A 115 18.57 0.45 15.99
C PRO A 115 19.72 0.65 15.01
N ARG A 116 19.70 -0.03 13.86
CA ARG A 116 20.65 0.15 12.75
C ARG A 116 20.26 1.26 11.75
N TYR A 117 19.16 1.99 11.99
CA TYR A 117 18.74 3.09 11.13
C TYR A 117 19.90 4.07 10.86
N ASP A 118 20.09 4.39 9.59
CA ASP A 118 21.15 5.27 9.11
C ASP A 118 20.54 6.56 8.56
N ARG A 119 20.92 7.69 9.17
CA ARG A 119 20.48 9.04 8.77
C ARG A 119 20.96 9.47 7.38
N ALA A 120 21.92 8.76 6.79
CA ALA A 120 22.34 8.98 5.42
C ALA A 120 21.31 8.46 4.38
N ALA A 121 20.28 7.72 4.83
CA ALA A 121 19.17 7.31 3.99
C ALA A 121 18.37 8.51 3.46
N PRO A 122 18.05 8.57 2.17
CA PRO A 122 17.54 9.79 1.53
C PRO A 122 16.12 10.18 1.91
N ASN A 123 15.23 9.22 2.22
CA ASN A 123 13.82 9.53 2.49
C ASN A 123 13.47 9.53 3.99
N HIS A 124 14.46 9.35 4.87
CA HIS A 124 14.29 9.33 6.32
C HIS A 124 13.18 8.38 6.83
N LEU A 125 12.93 7.30 6.08
CA LEU A 125 11.91 6.29 6.39
C LEU A 125 12.61 5.02 6.88
N GLY A 126 12.37 4.65 8.13
CA GLY A 126 13.05 3.54 8.80
C GLY A 126 12.25 2.24 8.82
N ALA A 127 12.97 1.14 9.01
CA ALA A 127 12.39 -0.12 9.46
C ALA A 127 11.91 0.00 10.91
N PHE A 128 10.99 -0.89 11.30
CA PHE A 128 10.41 -0.91 12.64
C PHE A 128 11.40 -1.48 13.68
N ASN A 129 11.45 -0.90 14.88
CA ASN A 129 12.24 -1.45 15.99
C ASN A 129 11.60 -2.72 16.57
N THR A 130 12.08 -3.89 16.15
CA THR A 130 11.74 -5.17 16.79
C THR A 130 12.86 -5.79 17.61
N GLU A 131 14.03 -5.14 17.66
CA GLU A 131 15.23 -5.61 18.35
C GLU A 131 15.12 -5.44 19.87
N THR A 132 14.58 -4.31 20.30
CA THR A 132 14.43 -3.98 21.73
C THR A 132 13.06 -4.41 22.27
N GLU A 133 12.99 -4.75 23.56
CA GLU A 133 11.71 -5.09 24.22
C GLU A 133 10.73 -3.93 24.17
N GLU A 134 11.21 -2.72 24.47
CA GLU A 134 10.40 -1.50 24.46
C GLU A 134 9.89 -1.16 23.07
N GLY A 135 10.73 -1.29 22.03
CA GLY A 135 10.31 -1.09 20.65
C GLY A 135 9.22 -2.09 20.22
N ARG A 136 9.37 -3.37 20.56
CA ARG A 136 8.32 -4.38 20.34
C ARG A 136 7.02 -4.04 21.07
N LEU A 137 7.10 -3.58 22.31
CA LEU A 137 5.93 -3.21 23.10
C LEU A 137 5.21 -1.98 22.51
N TRP A 138 5.94 -0.93 22.14
CA TRP A 138 5.36 0.27 21.53
C TRP A 138 4.76 -0.02 20.15
N LEU A 139 5.45 -0.79 19.31
CA LEU A 139 4.92 -1.20 18.02
C LEU A 139 3.64 -2.01 18.20
N ARG A 140 3.64 -3.01 19.08
CA ARG A 140 2.46 -3.83 19.37
C ARG A 140 1.31 -3.01 19.93
N ALA A 141 1.55 -2.16 20.93
CA ALA A 141 0.52 -1.32 21.53
C ALA A 141 -0.11 -0.38 20.50
N THR A 142 0.72 0.24 19.65
CA THR A 142 0.25 1.12 18.57
C THR A 142 -0.63 0.37 17.59
N ILE A 143 -0.21 -0.81 17.12
CA ILE A 143 -0.99 -1.59 16.15
C ILE A 143 -2.26 -2.19 16.78
N GLU A 144 -2.21 -2.67 18.03
CA GLU A 144 -3.42 -3.14 18.73
C GLU A 144 -4.43 -2.00 18.90
N PHE A 145 -3.98 -0.82 19.33
CA PHE A 145 -4.82 0.38 19.46
C PHE A 145 -5.50 0.75 18.14
N LEU A 146 -4.72 0.93 17.06
CA LEU A 146 -5.27 1.30 15.74
C LEU A 146 -6.21 0.22 15.20
N SER A 147 -5.84 -1.06 15.35
CA SER A 147 -6.64 -2.18 14.87
C SER A 147 -7.96 -2.28 15.63
N GLN A 148 -7.95 -2.11 16.96
CA GLN A 148 -9.18 -2.09 17.76
C GLN A 148 -10.06 -0.92 17.38
N ARG A 149 -9.48 0.27 17.22
CA ARG A 149 -10.21 1.51 16.93
C ARG A 149 -10.97 1.44 15.62
N TRP A 150 -10.34 0.94 14.56
CA TRP A 150 -10.90 0.84 13.21
C TRP A 150 -11.45 -0.55 12.86
N SER A 151 -11.73 -1.40 13.86
CA SER A 151 -12.44 -2.67 13.67
C SER A 151 -13.71 -2.81 14.51
N ARG A 152 -14.04 -1.78 15.31
CA ARG A 152 -15.19 -1.81 16.23
C ARG A 152 -16.48 -2.22 15.52
N PRO A 153 -17.31 -3.08 16.15
CA PRO A 153 -18.61 -3.45 15.58
C PRO A 153 -19.55 -2.28 15.33
N ASP A 154 -19.50 -1.24 16.17
CA ASP A 154 -20.30 -0.01 16.03
C ASP A 154 -19.78 0.97 14.97
N GLN A 155 -18.60 0.69 14.41
CA GLN A 155 -17.94 1.50 13.37
C GLN A 155 -17.80 2.98 13.77
N GLN A 156 -17.69 3.27 15.07
CA GLN A 156 -17.64 4.63 15.60
C GLN A 156 -16.57 5.51 14.92
N PHE A 157 -15.42 4.91 14.59
CA PHE A 157 -14.27 5.58 13.98
C PHE A 157 -14.00 5.15 12.53
N GLY A 158 -14.96 4.48 11.89
CA GLY A 158 -14.78 3.88 10.56
C GLY A 158 -14.12 2.51 10.60
N ARG A 159 -13.72 2.02 9.40
CA ARG A 159 -13.11 0.70 9.20
C ARG A 159 -11.87 0.72 8.33
N ALA A 160 -10.81 0.05 8.79
CA ALA A 160 -9.60 -0.23 8.02
C ALA A 160 -9.46 -1.74 7.77
N ALA A 161 -9.28 -2.14 6.51
CA ALA A 161 -9.29 -3.55 6.10
C ALA A 161 -7.91 -4.12 5.76
N GLY A 162 -6.97 -3.26 5.36
CA GLY A 162 -5.62 -3.68 5.01
C GLY A 162 -4.56 -2.88 5.76
N PHE A 163 -3.49 -3.56 6.17
CA PHE A 163 -2.33 -2.97 6.80
C PHE A 163 -1.09 -3.32 5.98
N ILE A 164 -0.47 -2.32 5.37
CA ILE A 164 0.74 -2.47 4.54
C ILE A 164 1.93 -2.16 5.44
N VAL A 165 2.85 -3.12 5.58
CA VAL A 165 3.95 -3.06 6.55
C VAL A 165 5.20 -2.49 5.91
N GLY A 166 5.46 -1.21 6.14
CA GLY A 166 6.53 -0.47 5.50
C GLY A 166 6.20 -0.11 4.05
N ASN A 167 7.20 0.37 3.31
CA ASN A 167 7.10 0.72 1.90
C ASN A 167 8.30 0.15 1.15
N GLU A 168 8.07 -0.44 -0.03
CA GLU A 168 9.11 -0.89 -0.98
C GLU A 168 10.30 -1.57 -0.29
N VAL A 169 10.01 -2.58 0.52
CA VAL A 169 10.98 -3.10 1.51
C VAL A 169 12.15 -3.83 0.86
N ASN A 170 12.03 -4.22 -0.41
CA ASN A 170 13.15 -4.76 -1.19
C ASN A 170 14.18 -3.71 -1.59
N SER A 171 13.84 -2.42 -1.46
CA SER A 171 14.77 -1.30 -1.58
C SER A 171 14.88 -0.56 -0.25
N HIS A 172 15.07 -1.35 0.82
CA HIS A 172 14.98 -0.91 2.21
C HIS A 172 15.78 0.35 2.53
N TRP A 173 16.95 0.56 1.93
CA TRP A 173 17.78 1.73 2.23
C TRP A 173 17.03 3.06 2.06
N TRP A 174 16.12 3.14 1.08
CA TRP A 174 15.32 4.33 0.79
C TRP A 174 13.98 4.33 1.53
N TRP A 175 13.30 3.18 1.63
CA TRP A 175 11.88 3.15 2.00
C TRP A 175 11.55 2.27 3.24
N SER A 176 12.55 1.63 3.85
CA SER A 176 12.39 0.84 5.08
C SER A 176 13.75 0.66 5.77
N ASN A 177 14.46 1.76 6.04
CA ASN A 177 15.89 1.72 6.32
C ASN A 177 16.24 0.94 7.61
N MET A 178 17.10 -0.08 7.45
CA MET A 178 17.66 -0.90 8.53
C MET A 178 19.21 -0.79 8.57
N GLY A 179 19.76 0.33 8.07
CA GLY A 179 21.19 0.45 7.80
C GLY A 179 21.64 -0.43 6.63
N ARG A 180 22.94 -0.70 6.51
CA ARG A 180 23.48 -1.61 5.47
C ARG A 180 23.46 -3.05 5.97
N VAL A 181 22.67 -3.90 5.34
CA VAL A 181 22.45 -5.31 5.74
C VAL A 181 22.20 -6.20 4.54
N THR A 182 22.56 -7.49 4.66
CA THR A 182 22.22 -8.49 3.63
C THR A 182 20.70 -8.70 3.53
N MET A 183 20.24 -9.26 2.40
CA MET A 183 18.82 -9.60 2.22
C MET A 183 18.30 -10.55 3.32
N GLN A 184 19.10 -11.53 3.74
CA GLN A 184 18.70 -12.50 4.76
C GLN A 184 18.59 -11.85 6.15
N GLU A 185 19.53 -10.97 6.51
CA GLU A 185 19.44 -10.21 7.76
C GLU A 185 18.18 -9.34 7.77
N PHE A 186 17.92 -8.61 6.69
CA PHE A 186 16.73 -7.79 6.56
C PHE A 186 15.45 -8.61 6.62
N ALA A 187 15.37 -9.71 5.86
CA ALA A 187 14.17 -10.56 5.81
C ALA A 187 13.84 -11.19 7.16
N ASN A 188 14.84 -11.58 7.94
CA ASN A 188 14.62 -12.12 9.28
C ASN A 188 14.09 -11.06 10.26
N ASP A 189 14.59 -9.82 10.21
CA ASP A 189 14.05 -8.71 11.01
C ASP A 189 12.65 -8.30 10.56
N TYR A 190 12.46 -8.14 9.25
CA TYR A 190 11.18 -7.80 8.67
C TYR A 190 10.11 -8.86 8.98
N LEU A 191 10.45 -10.15 8.98
CA LEU A 191 9.54 -11.22 9.37
C LEU A 191 9.07 -11.10 10.83
N ARG A 192 9.96 -10.69 11.75
CA ARG A 192 9.57 -10.41 13.16
C ARG A 192 8.57 -9.27 13.22
N ALA A 193 8.83 -8.17 12.51
CA ALA A 193 7.90 -7.04 12.42
C ALA A 193 6.56 -7.46 11.81
N LEU A 194 6.59 -8.18 10.69
CA LEU A 194 5.41 -8.65 9.98
C LEU A 194 4.54 -9.56 10.87
N ARG A 195 5.14 -10.51 11.60
CA ARG A 195 4.42 -11.37 12.56
C ARG A 195 3.83 -10.60 13.73
N LEU A 196 4.59 -9.67 14.31
CA LEU A 196 4.12 -8.87 15.44
C LEU A 196 2.92 -8.01 15.05
N ILE A 197 3.01 -7.35 13.89
CA ILE A 197 1.93 -6.53 13.33
C ILE A 197 0.74 -7.41 12.96
N HIS A 198 0.96 -8.54 12.28
CA HIS A 198 -0.10 -9.49 11.94
C HIS A 198 -0.85 -9.99 13.18
N GLY A 199 -0.13 -10.44 14.21
CA GLY A 199 -0.74 -10.89 15.46
C GLY A 199 -1.56 -9.79 16.14
N ALA A 200 -1.04 -8.57 16.20
CA ALA A 200 -1.74 -7.40 16.77
C ALA A 200 -3.01 -7.05 15.98
N VAL A 201 -2.94 -7.03 14.64
CA VAL A 201 -4.10 -6.79 13.77
C VAL A 201 -5.15 -7.89 13.97
N ARG A 202 -4.76 -9.16 13.84
CA ARG A 202 -5.69 -10.30 13.88
C ARG A 202 -6.38 -10.48 15.22
N ARG A 203 -5.77 -10.01 16.31
CA ARG A 203 -6.39 -9.99 17.64
C ARG A 203 -7.67 -9.17 17.70
N HIS A 204 -7.74 -8.07 16.93
CA HIS A 204 -8.87 -7.13 16.94
C HIS A 204 -9.68 -7.14 15.64
N ALA A 205 -9.06 -7.54 14.54
CA ALA A 205 -9.65 -7.59 13.21
C ALA A 205 -9.28 -8.91 12.52
N PRO A 206 -9.90 -10.04 12.90
CA PRO A 206 -9.61 -11.37 12.31
C PRO A 206 -10.04 -11.52 10.85
N TRP A 207 -10.55 -10.45 10.24
CA TRP A 207 -10.93 -10.36 8.84
C TRP A 207 -10.00 -9.44 8.03
N ALA A 208 -9.20 -8.61 8.71
CA ALA A 208 -8.26 -7.72 8.07
C ALA A 208 -7.04 -8.49 7.54
N ARG A 209 -6.38 -7.89 6.56
CA ARG A 209 -5.24 -8.46 5.84
C ARG A 209 -3.99 -7.64 6.07
N VAL A 210 -2.84 -8.31 6.16
CA VAL A 210 -1.53 -7.67 6.32
C VAL A 210 -0.69 -7.93 5.07
N TYR A 211 -0.05 -6.89 4.55
CA TYR A 211 0.61 -6.89 3.25
C TYR A 211 2.09 -6.54 3.38
N VAL A 212 2.92 -7.29 2.65
CA VAL A 212 4.33 -6.99 2.38
C VAL A 212 4.39 -6.01 1.21
N SER A 213 5.10 -4.89 1.35
CA SER A 213 5.24 -3.87 0.29
C SER A 213 6.49 -4.09 -0.55
N LEU A 214 6.35 -4.16 -1.88
CA LEU A 214 7.49 -4.29 -2.81
C LEU A 214 7.39 -3.31 -3.98
N ASP A 215 8.54 -2.86 -4.45
CA ASP A 215 8.68 -2.15 -5.72
C ASP A 215 8.69 -3.11 -6.94
N HIS A 216 8.77 -2.55 -8.17
CA HIS A 216 8.75 -3.33 -9.42
C HIS A 216 10.02 -4.16 -9.71
N HIS A 217 11.09 -4.06 -8.91
CA HIS A 217 12.35 -4.79 -9.12
C HIS A 217 12.22 -6.23 -8.63
N TRP A 218 11.89 -7.13 -9.56
CA TRP A 218 11.51 -8.50 -9.28
C TRP A 218 12.71 -9.47 -9.31
N GLY A 219 13.32 -9.64 -10.48
CA GLY A 219 14.50 -10.49 -10.70
C GLY A 219 15.83 -9.74 -10.61
N ILE A 220 15.78 -8.43 -10.36
CA ILE A 220 16.94 -7.56 -10.12
C ILE A 220 16.71 -6.73 -8.87
N ARG A 221 17.77 -6.11 -8.35
CA ARG A 221 17.69 -5.10 -7.28
C ARG A 221 17.51 -3.70 -7.88
N PHE A 222 17.10 -2.74 -7.05
CA PHE A 222 17.06 -1.33 -7.44
C PHE A 222 18.48 -0.85 -7.84
N PRO A 223 18.69 -0.29 -9.05
CA PRO A 223 20.03 0.01 -9.55
C PRO A 223 20.82 1.04 -8.74
N ALA A 224 20.14 1.93 -8.00
CA ALA A 224 20.80 3.00 -7.26
C ALA A 224 21.51 2.54 -5.97
N GLY A 225 21.27 1.30 -5.52
CA GLY A 225 21.90 0.74 -4.31
C GLY A 225 22.95 -0.32 -4.61
N ASP A 226 23.45 -0.95 -3.56
CA ASP A 226 24.20 -2.20 -3.60
C ASP A 226 23.43 -3.31 -2.86
N GLU A 227 23.98 -4.53 -2.81
CA GLU A 227 23.38 -5.70 -2.16
C GLU A 227 23.12 -5.53 -0.66
N THR A 228 23.71 -4.52 -0.02
CA THR A 228 23.46 -4.19 1.39
C THR A 228 22.34 -3.16 1.58
N GLN A 229 21.83 -2.59 0.48
CA GLN A 229 20.85 -1.50 0.46
C GLN A 229 19.55 -1.88 -0.23
N CYS A 230 19.61 -2.82 -1.17
CA CYS A 230 18.45 -3.31 -1.92
C CYS A 230 18.71 -4.71 -2.49
N PHE A 231 17.64 -5.44 -2.78
CA PHE A 231 17.67 -6.80 -3.29
C PHE A 231 16.46 -7.07 -4.20
N ALA A 232 16.50 -8.22 -4.89
CA ALA A 232 15.45 -8.63 -5.80
C ALA A 232 14.19 -9.08 -5.04
N GLY A 233 13.02 -8.57 -5.43
CA GLY A 233 11.75 -8.91 -4.78
C GLY A 233 11.41 -10.40 -4.83
N LYS A 234 11.79 -11.08 -5.92
CA LYS A 234 11.58 -12.53 -6.10
C LYS A 234 12.32 -13.34 -5.02
N GLU A 235 13.62 -13.10 -4.88
CA GLU A 235 14.47 -13.83 -3.92
C GLU A 235 14.04 -13.55 -2.48
N PHE A 236 13.66 -12.30 -2.19
CA PHE A 236 13.13 -11.90 -0.90
C PHE A 236 11.82 -12.64 -0.55
N ILE A 237 10.86 -12.72 -1.48
CA ILE A 237 9.59 -13.42 -1.24
C ILE A 237 9.78 -14.92 -1.06
N ASP A 238 10.62 -15.55 -1.89
CA ASP A 238 10.96 -16.98 -1.74
C ASP A 238 11.63 -17.24 -0.37
N TYR A 239 12.55 -16.36 0.06
CA TYR A 239 13.19 -16.47 1.38
C TYR A 239 12.19 -16.27 2.52
N LEU A 240 11.44 -15.17 2.51
CA LEU A 240 10.45 -14.83 3.54
C LEU A 240 9.42 -15.95 3.72
N ALA A 241 8.86 -16.47 2.62
CA ALA A 241 7.87 -17.55 2.67
C ALA A 241 8.45 -18.84 3.26
N ARG A 242 9.66 -19.22 2.83
CA ARG A 242 10.34 -20.41 3.36
C ARG A 242 10.67 -20.25 4.84
N THR A 243 11.22 -19.11 5.25
CA THR A 243 11.56 -18.85 6.66
C THR A 243 10.31 -18.86 7.52
N ALA A 244 9.24 -18.18 7.11
CA ALA A 244 7.97 -18.16 7.83
C ALA A 244 7.39 -19.56 8.07
N ARG A 245 7.51 -20.48 7.10
CA ARG A 245 7.07 -21.88 7.26
C ARG A 245 7.96 -22.69 8.21
N SER A 246 9.25 -22.39 8.24
CA SER A 246 10.25 -23.18 8.98
C SER A 246 10.32 -22.86 10.47
N GLU A 247 9.87 -21.68 10.87
CA GLU A 247 9.79 -21.26 12.27
C GLU A 247 8.74 -22.04 13.05
N SER A 248 8.90 -22.14 14.37
CA SER A 248 7.99 -22.88 15.26
C SER A 248 6.54 -22.37 15.23
N GLU A 249 6.35 -21.09 14.97
CA GLU A 249 5.06 -20.42 14.83
C GLU A 249 4.33 -20.81 13.53
N GLY A 250 5.04 -21.38 12.56
CA GLY A 250 4.50 -21.78 11.27
C GLY A 250 4.10 -20.62 10.35
N ASP A 251 3.53 -20.99 9.20
CA ASP A 251 3.07 -20.05 8.17
C ASP A 251 1.84 -19.24 8.64
N PHE A 252 1.59 -18.10 8.02
CA PHE A 252 0.46 -17.20 8.32
C PHE A 252 -0.01 -16.44 7.06
N ASP A 253 -1.24 -15.90 7.09
CA ASP A 253 -1.92 -15.25 5.97
C ASP A 253 -1.43 -13.82 5.67
N TRP A 254 -0.13 -13.66 5.39
CA TRP A 254 0.37 -12.43 4.76
C TRP A 254 0.05 -12.36 3.25
N HIS A 255 -0.01 -11.14 2.73
CA HIS A 255 -0.37 -10.81 1.36
C HIS A 255 0.64 -9.82 0.75
N LEU A 256 0.42 -9.38 -0.50
CA LEU A 256 1.37 -8.51 -1.19
C LEU A 256 0.76 -7.17 -1.62
N ALA A 257 1.45 -6.09 -1.32
CA ALA A 257 1.23 -4.74 -1.80
C ALA A 257 2.35 -4.43 -2.81
N TYR A 258 2.05 -4.47 -4.10
CA TYR A 258 3.06 -4.46 -5.16
C TYR A 258 3.02 -3.16 -5.96
N HIS A 259 4.18 -2.60 -6.32
CA HIS A 259 4.26 -1.33 -7.06
C HIS A 259 4.73 -1.51 -8.52
N PRO A 260 3.87 -1.95 -9.46
CA PRO A 260 4.25 -2.16 -10.86
C PRO A 260 4.37 -0.86 -11.67
N TYR A 261 5.22 0.08 -11.25
CA TYR A 261 5.56 1.24 -12.08
C TYR A 261 6.11 0.82 -13.45
N PRO A 262 5.92 1.64 -14.51
CA PRO A 262 6.68 1.47 -15.76
C PRO A 262 8.19 1.37 -15.49
N GLU A 263 8.92 0.64 -16.32
CA GLU A 263 10.37 0.43 -16.13
C GLU A 263 11.14 1.75 -15.99
N ASN A 264 10.78 2.74 -16.82
CA ASN A 264 11.22 4.11 -16.69
C ASN A 264 10.06 4.94 -16.14
N LEU A 265 10.22 5.50 -14.94
CA LEU A 265 9.17 6.28 -14.27
C LEU A 265 8.69 7.49 -15.10
N PHE A 266 9.52 8.03 -15.99
CA PHE A 266 9.17 9.15 -16.89
C PHE A 266 8.53 8.71 -18.22
N GLU A 267 8.49 7.41 -18.51
CA GLU A 267 7.91 6.85 -19.72
C GLU A 267 6.65 6.03 -19.36
N PRO A 268 5.45 6.63 -19.43
CA PRO A 268 4.21 5.95 -19.05
C PRO A 268 3.79 4.83 -20.01
N ARG A 269 4.37 4.74 -21.22
CA ARG A 269 4.03 3.71 -22.23
C ARG A 269 4.67 2.37 -21.89
N TYR A 270 4.27 1.80 -20.76
CA TYR A 270 4.82 0.57 -20.19
C TYR A 270 4.76 -0.65 -21.14
N TRP A 271 3.90 -0.62 -22.17
CA TRP A 271 3.89 -1.66 -23.20
C TRP A 271 5.23 -1.75 -23.97
N ASN A 272 6.03 -0.69 -23.95
CA ASN A 272 7.39 -0.65 -24.50
C ASN A 272 8.48 -1.13 -23.52
N ASP A 273 8.15 -1.46 -22.27
CA ASP A 273 9.14 -1.89 -21.26
C ASP A 273 9.95 -3.09 -21.76
N HIS A 274 11.27 -3.04 -21.63
CA HIS A 274 12.16 -4.09 -22.16
C HIS A 274 12.49 -5.14 -21.10
N SER A 275 12.55 -4.74 -19.83
CA SER A 275 12.85 -5.67 -18.72
C SER A 275 11.62 -6.35 -18.11
N ALA A 276 10.43 -6.09 -18.64
CA ALA A 276 9.19 -6.77 -18.27
C ALA A 276 8.92 -7.93 -19.24
N LEU A 277 9.51 -9.09 -18.94
CA LEU A 277 9.41 -10.32 -19.71
C LEU A 277 8.24 -11.20 -19.22
N GLN A 278 7.73 -12.06 -20.10
CA GLN A 278 6.64 -13.00 -19.79
C GLN A 278 7.16 -14.30 -19.15
N THR A 279 8.12 -14.20 -18.24
CA THR A 279 8.74 -15.34 -17.55
C THR A 279 8.89 -15.07 -16.05
N PRO A 280 8.90 -16.10 -15.20
CA PRO A 280 9.10 -15.94 -13.75
C PRO A 280 10.42 -15.25 -13.35
N ASP A 281 11.43 -15.31 -14.22
CA ASP A 281 12.77 -14.73 -14.02
C ASP A 281 12.89 -13.31 -14.62
N THR A 282 11.76 -12.68 -14.97
CA THR A 282 11.73 -11.31 -15.47
C THR A 282 12.48 -10.35 -14.52
N PRO A 283 13.33 -9.44 -15.04
CA PRO A 283 13.99 -8.46 -14.19
C PRO A 283 12.98 -7.56 -13.45
N ARG A 284 11.96 -7.04 -14.14
CA ARG A 284 10.89 -6.25 -13.52
C ARG A 284 9.51 -6.86 -13.76
N ILE A 285 8.59 -6.58 -12.83
CA ILE A 285 7.16 -6.77 -13.08
C ILE A 285 6.52 -5.38 -13.12
N THR A 286 6.01 -5.00 -14.28
CA THR A 286 5.30 -3.74 -14.52
C THR A 286 3.86 -4.06 -14.94
N PHE A 287 3.08 -3.04 -15.33
CA PHE A 287 1.76 -3.29 -15.93
C PHE A 287 1.85 -4.12 -17.23
N LYS A 288 3.01 -4.24 -17.88
CA LYS A 288 3.17 -5.04 -19.11
C LYS A 288 2.95 -6.53 -18.87
N ASN A 289 3.52 -7.06 -17.80
CA ASN A 289 3.61 -8.50 -17.50
C ASN A 289 3.06 -8.85 -16.10
N LEU A 290 2.16 -8.04 -15.55
CA LEU A 290 1.65 -8.17 -14.17
C LEU A 290 1.08 -9.56 -13.84
N GLU A 291 0.55 -10.27 -14.83
CA GLU A 291 0.11 -11.66 -14.76
C GLU A 291 1.19 -12.60 -14.22
N VAL A 292 2.47 -12.35 -14.52
CA VAL A 292 3.60 -13.12 -14.01
C VAL A 292 3.58 -13.18 -12.49
N LEU A 293 3.30 -12.05 -11.81
CA LEU A 293 3.21 -12.00 -10.35
C LEU A 293 2.08 -12.90 -9.84
N THR A 294 0.88 -12.75 -10.41
CA THR A 294 -0.30 -13.51 -9.96
C THR A 294 -0.17 -15.00 -10.23
N GLN A 295 0.53 -15.39 -11.31
CA GLN A 295 0.84 -16.79 -11.62
C GLN A 295 1.93 -17.33 -10.69
N TYR A 296 2.96 -16.53 -10.40
CA TYR A 296 4.06 -16.91 -9.53
C TYR A 296 3.57 -17.24 -8.11
N LEU A 297 2.63 -16.45 -7.57
CA LEU A 297 2.02 -16.67 -6.25
C LEU A 297 1.14 -17.93 -6.16
N LYS A 298 0.91 -18.66 -7.27
CA LYS A 298 0.19 -19.96 -7.28
C LYS A 298 1.11 -21.16 -7.00
N ARG A 299 2.43 -20.96 -6.91
CA ARG A 299 3.39 -22.01 -6.55
C ARG A 299 3.11 -22.53 -5.14
N GLU A 300 3.27 -23.84 -4.95
CA GLU A 300 2.95 -24.54 -3.70
C GLU A 300 3.65 -23.90 -2.48
N GLU A 301 4.92 -23.50 -2.64
CA GLU A 301 5.71 -22.90 -1.56
C GLU A 301 5.18 -21.54 -1.12
N LEU A 302 4.32 -20.89 -1.92
CA LEU A 302 3.76 -19.56 -1.67
C LEU A 302 2.27 -19.60 -1.27
N LEU A 303 1.60 -20.76 -1.34
CA LEU A 303 0.20 -20.91 -0.96
C LEU A 303 0.01 -20.88 0.56
N PHE A 304 -0.95 -20.11 1.06
CA PHE A 304 -1.40 -20.24 2.45
C PHE A 304 -2.68 -21.07 2.49
N GLN A 305 -2.67 -22.21 3.21
CA GLN A 305 -3.81 -23.13 3.30
C GLN A 305 -4.41 -23.51 1.92
N GLY A 306 -3.51 -23.79 0.95
CA GLY A 306 -3.89 -24.17 -0.41
C GLY A 306 -4.40 -23.03 -1.30
N LYS A 307 -4.37 -21.77 -0.82
CA LYS A 307 -4.83 -20.60 -1.58
C LYS A 307 -3.67 -19.65 -1.90
N PRO A 308 -3.63 -19.06 -3.12
CA PRO A 308 -2.68 -18.02 -3.45
C PRO A 308 -2.86 -16.80 -2.55
N ARG A 309 -1.75 -16.14 -2.22
CA ARG A 309 -1.77 -14.86 -1.52
C ARG A 309 -2.34 -13.78 -2.44
N ARG A 310 -3.14 -12.87 -1.88
CA ARG A 310 -3.78 -11.78 -2.63
C ARG A 310 -2.83 -10.62 -2.85
N VAL A 311 -3.04 -9.89 -3.94
CA VAL A 311 -2.26 -8.72 -4.32
C VAL A 311 -3.14 -7.47 -4.28
N ILE A 312 -2.61 -6.37 -3.76
CA ILE A 312 -3.08 -5.02 -4.07
C ILE A 312 -1.97 -4.26 -4.77
N LEU A 313 -2.31 -3.36 -5.68
CA LEU A 313 -1.36 -2.41 -6.23
C LEU A 313 -1.54 -1.11 -5.44
N SER A 314 -0.62 -0.81 -4.53
CA SER A 314 -0.81 0.19 -3.47
C SER A 314 -0.32 1.60 -3.80
N GLU A 315 0.70 1.72 -4.65
CA GLU A 315 1.31 2.98 -5.06
C GLU A 315 1.96 2.87 -6.46
N GLN A 316 1.30 3.34 -7.51
CA GLN A 316 1.87 3.44 -8.86
C GLN A 316 1.24 4.57 -9.64
N GLY A 317 2.01 5.21 -10.51
CA GLY A 317 1.55 6.29 -11.35
C GLY A 317 2.07 6.24 -12.77
N PHE A 318 1.50 7.10 -13.60
CA PHE A 318 1.95 7.34 -14.96
C PHE A 318 2.41 8.78 -15.04
N HIS A 319 3.66 9.00 -15.44
CA HIS A 319 4.18 10.34 -15.67
C HIS A 319 3.41 11.00 -16.81
N THR A 320 3.13 12.29 -16.67
CA THR A 320 2.69 13.15 -17.78
C THR A 320 3.93 13.61 -18.53
N PRO A 321 4.25 13.10 -19.75
CA PRO A 321 5.39 13.58 -20.51
C PRO A 321 5.23 15.06 -20.91
N ASP A 322 6.33 15.69 -21.30
CA ASP A 322 6.27 17.04 -21.87
C ASP A 322 5.60 17.05 -23.25
N GLY A 323 5.04 18.21 -23.61
CA GLY A 323 4.41 18.44 -24.90
C GLY A 323 2.88 18.33 -24.87
N PRO A 324 2.23 18.68 -26.00
CA PRO A 324 0.77 18.78 -26.08
C PRO A 324 0.04 17.45 -25.87
N ASP A 325 0.69 16.33 -26.18
CA ASP A 325 0.09 14.99 -26.08
C ASP A 325 0.33 14.32 -24.73
N GLY A 326 1.06 14.96 -23.81
CA GLY A 326 1.52 14.36 -22.56
C GLY A 326 0.38 13.80 -21.71
N GLU A 327 -0.71 14.55 -21.55
CA GLU A 327 -1.87 14.09 -20.78
C GLU A 327 -2.66 12.98 -21.48
N ALA A 328 -2.69 12.98 -22.81
CA ALA A 328 -3.29 11.88 -23.58
C ALA A 328 -2.49 10.59 -23.40
N ILE A 329 -1.16 10.68 -23.41
CA ILE A 329 -0.29 9.53 -23.16
C ILE A 329 -0.47 9.02 -21.72
N GLN A 330 -0.47 9.92 -20.73
CA GLN A 330 -0.69 9.57 -19.32
C GLN A 330 -2.04 8.85 -19.13
N ALA A 331 -3.10 9.44 -19.68
CA ALA A 331 -4.45 8.90 -19.56
C ALA A 331 -4.58 7.55 -20.28
N ALA A 332 -4.00 7.40 -21.48
CA ALA A 332 -3.99 6.14 -22.21
C ALA A 332 -3.29 5.01 -21.45
N ALA A 333 -2.18 5.31 -20.76
CA ALA A 333 -1.49 4.36 -19.90
C ALA A 333 -2.38 3.87 -18.75
N TYR A 334 -3.08 4.79 -18.08
CA TYR A 334 -4.04 4.42 -17.05
C TYR A 334 -5.20 3.57 -17.61
N CYS A 335 -5.79 3.95 -18.75
CA CYS A 335 -6.87 3.20 -19.37
C CYS A 335 -6.47 1.75 -19.63
N ALA A 336 -5.30 1.53 -20.25
CA ALA A 336 -4.75 0.20 -20.51
C ALA A 336 -4.49 -0.59 -19.21
N ALA A 337 -3.86 0.04 -18.23
CA ALA A 337 -3.54 -0.58 -16.96
C ALA A 337 -4.81 -1.00 -16.20
N TYR A 338 -5.81 -0.11 -16.12
CA TYR A 338 -7.06 -0.41 -15.44
C TYR A 338 -7.79 -1.59 -16.07
N ARG A 339 -7.88 -1.65 -17.40
CA ARG A 339 -8.52 -2.78 -18.10
C ARG A 339 -7.79 -4.10 -17.84
N LYS A 340 -6.46 -4.10 -17.83
CA LYS A 340 -5.67 -5.29 -17.49
C LYS A 340 -5.92 -5.72 -16.05
N VAL A 341 -5.78 -4.80 -15.08
CA VAL A 341 -5.93 -5.12 -13.65
C VAL A 341 -7.36 -5.58 -13.32
N ALA A 342 -8.38 -4.97 -13.92
CA ALA A 342 -9.78 -5.36 -13.74
C ALA A 342 -10.01 -6.85 -14.06
N ALA A 343 -9.30 -7.41 -15.05
CA ALA A 343 -9.41 -8.81 -15.45
C ALA A 343 -8.57 -9.79 -14.62
N LEU A 344 -7.58 -9.33 -13.84
CA LEU A 344 -6.65 -10.20 -13.11
C LEU A 344 -7.21 -10.65 -11.75
N ASP A 345 -7.78 -11.86 -11.66
CA ASP A 345 -8.38 -12.38 -10.42
C ASP A 345 -7.46 -12.31 -9.20
N GLY A 346 -6.13 -12.45 -9.33
CA GLY A 346 -5.19 -12.40 -8.20
C GLY A 346 -5.00 -11.01 -7.57
N VAL A 347 -5.49 -9.95 -8.21
CA VAL A 347 -5.34 -8.56 -7.76
C VAL A 347 -6.68 -8.03 -7.26
N ASP A 348 -6.72 -7.53 -6.04
CA ASP A 348 -7.94 -7.03 -5.38
C ASP A 348 -8.16 -5.54 -5.56
N ALA A 349 -7.10 -4.74 -5.73
CA ALA A 349 -7.18 -3.28 -5.83
C ALA A 349 -6.09 -2.71 -6.74
N PHE A 350 -6.43 -1.66 -7.50
CA PHE A 350 -5.51 -0.76 -8.18
C PHE A 350 -5.63 0.64 -7.57
N ILE A 351 -4.72 0.95 -6.66
CA ILE A 351 -4.65 2.21 -5.93
C ILE A 351 -3.67 3.12 -6.66
N LEU A 352 -4.21 4.08 -7.43
CA LEU A 352 -3.40 5.01 -8.20
C LEU A 352 -2.64 5.98 -7.27
N HIS A 353 -1.36 6.14 -7.54
CA HIS A 353 -0.51 7.22 -7.08
C HIS A 353 -0.33 8.19 -8.28
N ARG A 354 -0.92 9.39 -8.27
CA ARG A 354 -1.45 10.10 -7.10
C ARG A 354 -2.60 11.04 -7.40
N HIS A 355 -3.14 11.58 -6.32
CA HIS A 355 -4.28 12.48 -6.36
C HIS A 355 -3.94 13.80 -7.08
N VAL A 356 -2.78 14.37 -6.77
CA VAL A 356 -2.29 15.65 -7.33
C VAL A 356 -0.80 15.54 -7.65
N ASP A 357 -0.22 16.26 -8.61
CA ASP A 357 1.25 16.27 -8.79
C ASP A 357 2.03 16.73 -7.55
N HIS A 358 3.32 16.35 -7.40
CA HIS A 358 4.16 16.75 -6.26
C HIS A 358 5.38 17.52 -6.73
N PRO A 359 5.76 18.61 -6.04
CA PRO A 359 7.06 19.22 -6.28
C PRO A 359 8.23 18.35 -5.79
N HIS A 360 8.02 17.42 -4.86
CA HIS A 360 9.10 16.62 -4.24
C HIS A 360 9.09 15.14 -4.67
N GLU A 361 8.81 14.86 -5.95
CA GLU A 361 8.85 13.51 -6.55
C GLU A 361 9.88 13.42 -7.69
N GLY A 362 11.00 14.13 -7.57
CA GLY A 362 12.08 14.08 -8.56
C GLY A 362 11.68 14.56 -9.96
N GLY A 363 10.62 15.37 -10.08
CA GLY A 363 10.09 15.87 -11.35
C GLY A 363 8.96 15.04 -11.95
N LEU A 364 8.50 13.98 -11.28
CA LEU A 364 7.36 13.20 -11.74
C LEU A 364 6.05 14.00 -11.64
N ARG A 365 5.18 13.82 -12.64
CA ARG A 365 3.84 14.43 -12.74
C ARG A 365 2.79 13.34 -12.85
N LEU A 366 2.52 12.65 -11.75
CA LEU A 366 1.68 11.45 -11.67
C LEU A 366 0.20 11.74 -11.34
N GLY A 367 -0.12 12.98 -10.99
CA GLY A 367 -1.41 13.39 -10.44
C GLY A 367 -2.57 13.27 -11.42
N LEU A 368 -3.76 12.97 -10.88
CA LEU A 368 -5.04 13.22 -11.57
C LEU A 368 -5.29 14.73 -11.75
N ARG A 369 -4.74 15.54 -10.84
CA ARG A 369 -4.76 17.00 -10.88
C ARG A 369 -3.33 17.54 -10.95
N ARG A 370 -3.19 18.74 -11.51
CA ARG A 370 -1.91 19.46 -11.56
C ARG A 370 -1.56 20.05 -10.20
N PHE A 371 -0.27 20.19 -9.93
CA PHE A 371 0.24 21.01 -8.84
C PHE A 371 0.60 22.39 -9.38
N LEU A 372 -0.07 23.41 -8.85
CA LEU A 372 0.19 24.80 -9.19
C LEU A 372 0.47 25.55 -7.88
N PRO A 373 1.72 25.97 -7.62
CA PRO A 373 2.08 26.66 -6.38
C PRO A 373 1.21 27.89 -6.15
N GLY A 374 0.58 27.96 -4.97
CA GLY A 374 -0.21 29.13 -4.57
C GLY A 374 -1.61 29.23 -5.18
N GLU A 375 -2.05 28.25 -5.98
CA GLU A 375 -3.43 28.20 -6.43
C GLU A 375 -4.36 27.59 -5.36
N ALA A 376 -5.57 28.14 -5.26
CA ALA A 376 -6.62 27.63 -4.38
C ALA A 376 -7.24 26.34 -4.91
N GLU A 377 -7.80 25.54 -4.02
CA GLU A 377 -8.59 24.36 -4.41
C GLU A 377 -9.92 24.76 -5.07
N PRO A 378 -10.42 24.00 -6.07
CA PRO A 378 -9.87 22.74 -6.57
C PRO A 378 -8.79 22.95 -7.65
N ARG A 379 -7.67 22.26 -7.51
CA ARG A 379 -6.59 22.28 -8.52
C ARG A 379 -7.05 21.77 -9.90
N PRO A 380 -6.51 22.27 -11.02
CA PRO A 380 -6.93 21.87 -12.36
C PRO A 380 -6.76 20.38 -12.63
N THR A 381 -7.80 19.75 -13.15
CA THR A 381 -7.79 18.34 -13.57
C THR A 381 -6.96 18.13 -14.84
N LYS A 382 -6.32 16.97 -14.94
CA LYS A 382 -5.72 16.46 -16.20
C LYS A 382 -6.70 15.55 -16.92
N LEU A 383 -6.42 15.20 -18.18
CA LEU A 383 -7.26 14.29 -18.97
C LEU A 383 -7.49 12.92 -18.28
N ILE A 384 -6.49 12.40 -17.56
CA ILE A 384 -6.61 11.15 -16.79
C ILE A 384 -7.71 11.20 -15.73
N TYR A 385 -8.07 12.38 -15.19
CA TYR A 385 -9.10 12.54 -14.16
C TYR A 385 -10.44 11.96 -14.63
N GLU A 386 -10.85 12.32 -15.85
CA GLU A 386 -12.13 11.86 -16.40
C GLU A 386 -12.11 10.38 -16.78
N CYS A 387 -10.96 9.90 -17.26
CA CYS A 387 -10.75 8.47 -17.51
C CYS A 387 -10.87 7.68 -16.19
N PHE A 388 -10.19 8.13 -15.14
CA PHE A 388 -10.26 7.54 -13.80
C PHE A 388 -11.70 7.53 -13.28
N ARG A 389 -12.39 8.67 -13.34
CA ARG A 389 -13.79 8.79 -12.88
C ARG A 389 -14.70 7.77 -13.54
N ARG A 390 -14.55 7.53 -14.85
CA ARG A 390 -15.42 6.64 -15.65
C ARG A 390 -14.93 5.20 -15.78
N ALA A 391 -13.75 4.86 -15.26
CA ALA A 391 -13.08 3.58 -15.51
C ALA A 391 -13.90 2.33 -15.16
N ASP A 392 -14.71 2.41 -14.11
CA ASP A 392 -15.60 1.34 -13.64
C ASP A 392 -17.10 1.62 -13.88
N GLY A 393 -17.42 2.64 -14.68
CA GLY A 393 -18.77 2.97 -15.10
C GLY A 393 -19.21 2.18 -16.33
N LEU A 394 -20.52 2.18 -16.63
CA LEU A 394 -21.07 1.52 -17.83
C LEU A 394 -20.60 2.15 -19.14
N ASP A 395 -20.13 3.39 -19.09
CA ASP A 395 -19.74 4.22 -20.22
C ASP A 395 -18.22 4.40 -20.36
N TRP A 396 -17.45 3.51 -19.69
CA TRP A 396 -15.98 3.51 -19.69
C TRP A 396 -15.39 3.42 -21.11
N GLU A 397 -15.99 2.63 -21.99
CA GLU A 397 -15.45 2.37 -23.33
C GLU A 397 -15.41 3.64 -24.17
N ALA A 398 -16.47 4.44 -24.11
CA ALA A 398 -16.52 5.75 -24.76
C ALA A 398 -15.49 6.72 -24.18
N ALA A 399 -15.24 6.69 -22.86
CA ALA A 399 -14.22 7.50 -22.22
C ALA A 399 -12.81 7.10 -22.66
N PHE A 400 -12.59 5.81 -22.92
CA PHE A 400 -11.27 5.26 -23.21
C PHE A 400 -10.94 5.22 -24.70
N GLN A 401 -11.91 5.41 -25.60
CA GLN A 401 -11.76 5.22 -27.05
C GLN A 401 -10.54 5.92 -27.68
N PHE A 402 -10.20 7.12 -27.21
CA PHE A 402 -9.04 7.88 -27.71
C PHE A 402 -7.69 7.18 -27.44
N ALA A 403 -7.64 6.29 -26.44
CA ALA A 403 -6.42 5.63 -26.00
C ALA A 403 -5.99 4.50 -26.95
N LEU A 404 -6.93 3.88 -27.67
CA LEU A 404 -6.65 2.76 -28.59
C LEU A 404 -5.52 3.07 -29.59
N PRO A 405 -5.56 4.16 -30.38
CA PRO A 405 -4.48 4.48 -31.31
C PRO A 405 -3.15 4.85 -30.61
N ILE A 406 -3.20 5.39 -29.38
CA ILE A 406 -1.99 5.72 -28.60
C ILE A 406 -1.28 4.45 -28.12
N ILE A 407 -2.06 3.45 -27.69
CA ILE A 407 -1.56 2.15 -27.23
C ILE A 407 -1.11 1.29 -28.42
N GLY A 408 -1.68 1.50 -29.62
CA GLY A 408 -1.39 0.71 -30.81
C GLY A 408 -2.26 -0.54 -30.93
N ILE A 409 -3.49 -0.49 -30.40
CA ILE A 409 -4.49 -1.56 -30.49
C ILE A 409 -5.77 -1.05 -31.14
N ASP A 410 -6.56 -1.96 -31.72
CA ASP A 410 -7.84 -1.65 -32.37
C ASP A 410 -9.05 -2.00 -31.49
N LYS A 411 -8.87 -2.86 -30.48
CA LYS A 411 -9.91 -3.32 -29.55
C LYS A 411 -9.35 -3.66 -28.16
N TRP A 412 -10.15 -3.45 -27.12
CA TRP A 412 -9.75 -3.60 -25.71
C TRP A 412 -9.45 -5.05 -25.29
N GLU A 413 -10.01 -6.05 -25.97
CA GLU A 413 -9.76 -7.47 -25.68
C GLU A 413 -8.29 -7.85 -25.87
N LYS A 414 -7.52 -7.06 -26.64
CA LYS A 414 -6.07 -7.26 -26.82
C LYS A 414 -5.23 -6.92 -25.57
N ILE A 415 -5.79 -6.19 -24.60
CA ILE A 415 -5.08 -5.84 -23.34
C ILE A 415 -5.01 -7.03 -22.37
N VAL A 416 -5.96 -7.95 -22.43
CA VAL A 416 -6.19 -9.01 -21.42
C VAL A 416 -5.52 -10.34 -21.82
N GLN A 417 -4.59 -10.31 -22.78
CA GLN A 417 -3.88 -11.51 -23.25
C GLN A 417 -2.79 -11.96 -22.29
#